data_AF-A0AAJ2STD5-F1
#
_entry.id   AF-A0AAJ2STD5-F1
#
_cell.length_a   1.000
_cell.length_b   1.000
_cell.length_c   1.000
_cell.angle_alpha   90.00
_cell.angle_beta   90.00
_cell.angle_gamma   90.00
#
_symmetry.space_group_name_H-M   'P 1'
#
loop_
_entity.id
_entity.type
_entity.pdbx_description
1 polymer ?
#
loop_
_entity_poly.entity_id
_entity_poly.type
_entity_poly.pdbx_seq_one_letter_code
_entity_poly.pdbx_strand_id
1 'polypeptide(L)'
;MTDDSTPETSFADRLRGQIGSKAIDPVIRAVRTEIGAARDEIAGRARDARAGIVLVVVGVVLALITVALAATAGVTALALVLPLWAATLVVFGVFGVAAALVLAGGLRALKRGVPPVPADTVKNLTRRH
;
A
#
# COMPACT_ATOMS: atom_id res chain seq x y z
N MET A 1 -11.42 -26.08 -69.76
CA MET A 1 -10.47 -25.32 -68.91
C MET A 1 -11.32 -24.43 -68.03
N THR A 2 -11.69 -24.93 -66.85
CA THR A 2 -12.45 -24.18 -65.85
C THR A 2 -11.52 -23.23 -65.15
N ASP A 3 -11.88 -21.95 -65.05
CA ASP A 3 -11.51 -21.18 -63.86
C ASP A 3 -12.65 -20.24 -63.48
N ASP A 4 -13.09 -20.40 -62.25
CA ASP A 4 -14.16 -19.71 -61.56
C ASP A 4 -13.48 -19.00 -60.38
N SER A 5 -13.60 -17.67 -60.27
CA SER A 5 -13.11 -16.95 -59.07
C SER A 5 -13.85 -15.63 -58.84
N THR A 6 -15.11 -15.81 -58.42
CA THR A 6 -15.93 -15.00 -57.50
C THR A 6 -15.33 -13.72 -56.86
N PRO A 7 -15.91 -12.53 -57.13
CA PRO A 7 -15.63 -11.25 -56.42
C PRO A 7 -16.02 -11.22 -54.92
N GLU A 8 -16.78 -12.22 -54.46
CA GLU A 8 -17.36 -12.32 -53.11
C GLU A 8 -16.32 -12.33 -51.98
N THR A 9 -15.10 -12.81 -52.24
CA THR A 9 -14.04 -12.96 -51.22
C THR A 9 -13.45 -11.63 -50.74
N SER A 10 -13.39 -10.61 -51.60
CA SER A 10 -12.79 -9.30 -51.28
C SER A 10 -13.68 -8.39 -50.42
N PHE A 11 -15.00 -8.47 -50.60
CA PHE A 11 -15.97 -7.70 -49.80
C PHE A 11 -16.13 -8.28 -48.40
N ALA A 12 -16.18 -9.62 -48.29
CA ALA A 12 -16.20 -10.32 -47.02
C ALA A 12 -14.97 -9.99 -46.16
N ASP A 13 -13.77 -9.90 -46.75
CA ASP A 13 -12.55 -9.53 -46.01
C ASP A 13 -12.53 -8.07 -45.55
N ARG A 14 -13.09 -7.14 -46.35
CA ARG A 14 -13.26 -5.74 -45.93
C ARG A 14 -14.28 -5.59 -44.80
N LEU A 15 -15.39 -6.31 -44.87
CA LEU A 15 -16.39 -6.34 -43.82
C LEU A 15 -15.85 -6.98 -42.54
N ARG A 16 -15.09 -8.08 -42.65
CA ARG A 16 -14.40 -8.71 -41.51
C ARG A 16 -13.41 -7.75 -40.86
N GLY A 17 -12.64 -7.02 -41.64
CA GLY A 17 -11.71 -5.98 -41.15
C GLY A 17 -12.43 -4.80 -40.49
N GLN A 18 -13.55 -4.33 -41.05
CA GLN A 18 -14.31 -3.21 -40.49
C GLN A 18 -15.10 -3.58 -39.23
N ILE A 19 -15.67 -4.79 -39.15
CA ILE A 19 -16.39 -5.28 -37.96
C ILE A 19 -15.39 -5.53 -36.83
N GLY A 20 -14.23 -6.14 -37.15
CA GLY A 20 -13.16 -6.34 -36.17
C GLY A 20 -12.62 -5.02 -35.60
N SER A 21 -12.34 -4.04 -36.47
CA SER A 21 -11.75 -2.76 -36.05
C SER A 21 -12.74 -1.86 -35.29
N LYS A 22 -14.00 -1.74 -35.74
CA LYS A 22 -14.99 -0.87 -35.08
C LYS A 22 -15.54 -1.41 -33.75
N ALA A 23 -15.55 -2.74 -33.55
CA ALA A 23 -16.03 -3.34 -32.31
C ALA A 23 -14.98 -3.35 -31.19
N ILE A 24 -13.69 -3.42 -31.56
CA ILE A 24 -12.58 -3.49 -30.60
C ILE A 24 -12.19 -2.10 -30.07
N ASP A 25 -12.26 -1.06 -30.91
CA ASP A 25 -11.90 0.32 -30.53
C ASP A 25 -12.64 0.89 -29.30
N PRO A 26 -13.97 0.71 -29.15
CA PRO A 26 -14.71 1.16 -27.97
C PRO A 26 -14.28 0.44 -26.69
N VAL A 27 -14.01 -0.87 -26.79
CA VAL A 27 -13.57 -1.70 -25.66
C VAL A 27 -12.18 -1.27 -25.19
N ILE A 28 -11.24 -1.08 -26.12
CA ILE A 28 -9.91 -0.55 -25.81
C ILE A 28 -10.01 0.84 -25.16
N ARG A 29 -10.89 1.70 -25.67
CA ARG A 29 -11.10 3.04 -25.11
C ARG A 29 -11.67 2.99 -23.69
N ALA A 30 -12.68 2.15 -23.44
CA ALA A 30 -13.28 1.97 -22.13
C ALA A 30 -12.26 1.47 -21.10
N VAL A 31 -11.48 0.45 -21.46
CA VAL A 31 -10.41 -0.07 -20.59
C VAL A 31 -9.37 1.00 -20.30
N ARG A 32 -8.96 1.78 -21.30
CA ARG A 32 -7.96 2.86 -21.12
C ARG A 32 -8.49 3.98 -20.21
N THR A 33 -9.77 4.32 -20.33
CA THR A 33 -10.43 5.30 -19.46
C THR A 33 -10.50 4.80 -18.02
N GLU A 34 -10.90 3.54 -17.80
CA GLU A 34 -11.00 2.97 -16.45
C GLU A 34 -9.63 2.86 -15.78
N ILE A 35 -8.61 2.46 -16.53
CA ILE A 35 -7.21 2.46 -16.06
C ILE A 35 -6.76 3.88 -15.72
N GLY A 36 -7.16 4.88 -16.50
CA GLY A 36 -6.88 6.30 -16.22
C GLY A 36 -7.51 6.76 -14.91
N ALA A 37 -8.80 6.48 -14.71
CA ALA A 37 -9.53 6.82 -13.50
C ALA A 37 -8.93 6.14 -12.25
N ALA A 38 -8.62 4.85 -12.35
CA ALA A 38 -7.97 4.11 -11.26
C ALA A 38 -6.58 4.68 -10.94
N ARG A 39 -5.80 5.07 -11.97
CA ARG A 39 -4.48 5.71 -11.77
C ARG A 39 -4.60 7.05 -11.06
N ASP A 40 -5.58 7.88 -11.44
CA ASP A 40 -5.78 9.19 -10.82
C ASP A 40 -6.25 9.06 -9.38
N GLU A 41 -7.12 8.08 -9.08
CA GLU A 41 -7.54 7.78 -7.71
C GLU A 41 -6.37 7.29 -6.85
N ILE A 42 -5.56 6.35 -7.35
CA ILE A 42 -4.36 5.88 -6.65
C ILE A 42 -3.37 7.03 -6.42
N ALA A 43 -3.17 7.89 -7.42
CA ALA A 43 -2.29 9.05 -7.32
C ALA A 43 -2.81 10.09 -6.31
N GLY A 44 -4.13 10.31 -6.25
CA GLY A 44 -4.78 11.15 -5.25
C GLY A 44 -4.55 10.62 -3.84
N ARG A 45 -4.87 9.34 -3.61
CA ARG A 45 -4.64 8.68 -2.32
C ARG A 45 -3.17 8.69 -1.90
N ALA A 46 -2.25 8.52 -2.84
CA ALA A 46 -0.81 8.57 -2.58
C ALA A 46 -0.33 9.98 -2.19
N ARG A 47 -0.91 11.03 -2.76
CA ARG A 47 -0.60 12.43 -2.40
C ARG A 47 -1.09 12.77 -1.00
N ASP A 48 -2.28 12.31 -0.64
CA ASP A 48 -2.85 12.55 0.71
C ASP A 48 -2.08 11.75 1.78
N ALA A 49 -1.65 10.53 1.44
CA ALA A 49 -0.84 9.70 2.34
C ALA A 49 0.59 10.23 2.55
N ARG A 50 1.15 11.05 1.64
CA ARG A 50 2.54 11.53 1.74
C ARG A 50 2.82 12.33 3.01
N ALA A 51 1.92 13.24 3.38
CA ALA A 51 2.09 14.04 4.59
C ALA A 51 2.08 13.15 5.85
N GLY A 52 1.18 12.16 5.89
CA GLY A 52 1.10 11.18 6.97
C GLY A 52 2.37 10.32 7.09
N ILE A 53 2.90 9.84 5.96
CA ILE A 53 4.13 9.02 5.94
C ILE A 53 5.32 9.82 6.49
N VAL A 54 5.50 11.08 6.08
CA VAL A 54 6.59 11.93 6.58
C VAL A 54 6.49 12.11 8.09
N LEU A 55 5.29 12.42 8.61
CA LEU A 55 5.09 12.61 10.04
C LEU A 55 5.37 11.32 10.83
N VAL A 56 4.96 10.17 10.31
CA VAL A 56 5.25 8.86 10.93
C VAL A 56 6.75 8.60 10.96
N VAL A 57 7.47 8.85 9.87
CA VAL A 57 8.93 8.66 9.81
C VAL A 57 9.63 9.58 10.83
N VAL A 58 9.27 10.87 10.86
CA VAL A 58 9.81 11.82 11.85
C VAL A 58 9.50 11.37 13.27
N GLY A 59 8.26 10.93 13.52
CA GLY A 59 7.84 10.41 14.82
C GLY A 59 8.65 9.19 15.25
N VAL A 60 8.93 8.25 14.34
CA VAL A 60 9.78 7.08 14.62
C VAL A 60 11.21 7.51 14.95
N VAL A 61 11.79 8.44 14.19
CA VAL A 61 13.15 8.95 14.45
C VAL A 61 13.22 9.62 15.83
N LEU A 62 12.26 10.49 16.15
CA LEU A 62 12.20 11.16 17.45
C LEU A 62 12.03 10.14 18.59
N ALA A 63 11.15 9.14 18.42
CA ALA A 63 10.97 8.07 19.40
C ALA A 63 12.27 7.29 19.66
N LEU A 64 13.05 6.98 18.61
CA LEU A 64 14.35 6.32 18.75
C LEU A 64 15.35 7.17 19.53
N ILE A 65 15.43 8.47 19.25
CA ILE A 65 16.30 9.41 19.97
C ILE A 65 15.88 9.48 21.45
N THR A 66 14.58 9.60 21.73
CA THR A 66 14.05 9.64 23.10
C THR A 66 14.40 8.36 23.86
N VAL A 67 14.24 7.19 23.24
CA VAL A 67 14.61 5.89 23.84
C VAL A 67 16.12 5.83 24.12
N ALA A 68 16.96 6.28 23.20
CA ALA A 68 18.41 6.29 23.39
C ALA A 68 18.84 7.23 24.54
N LEU A 69 18.24 8.42 24.62
CA LEU A 69 18.48 9.37 25.72
C LEU A 69 17.99 8.81 27.06
N ALA A 70 16.81 8.20 27.09
CA ALA A 70 16.28 7.56 28.30
C ALA A 70 17.15 6.39 28.77
N ALA A 71 17.63 5.55 27.85
CA ALA A 71 18.56 4.47 28.19
C ALA A 71 19.87 5.02 28.74
N THR A 72 20.45 6.05 28.11
CA THR A 72 21.68 6.70 28.57
C THR A 72 21.49 7.31 29.96
N ALA A 73 20.43 8.08 30.16
CA ALA A 73 20.10 8.69 31.44
C ALA A 73 19.89 7.63 32.54
N GLY A 74 19.21 6.52 32.23
CA GLY A 74 19.04 5.40 33.14
C GLY A 74 20.38 4.76 33.53
N VAL A 75 21.26 4.50 32.55
CA VAL A 75 22.59 3.92 32.82
C VAL A 75 23.41 4.88 33.69
N THR A 76 23.44 6.18 33.35
CA THR A 76 24.18 7.18 34.12
C THR A 76 23.64 7.31 35.55
N ALA A 77 22.32 7.28 35.74
CA ALA A 77 21.71 7.35 37.06
C ALA A 77 22.04 6.10 37.90
N LEU A 78 21.93 4.90 37.34
CA LEU A 78 22.26 3.65 38.04
C LEU A 78 23.77 3.53 38.32
N ALA A 79 24.62 4.09 37.45
CA ALA A 79 26.07 4.09 37.64
C ALA A 79 26.52 4.89 38.87
N LEU A 80 25.65 5.72 39.47
CA LEU A 80 25.92 6.41 40.74
C LEU A 80 25.94 5.45 41.94
N VAL A 81 25.29 4.28 41.84
CA VAL A 81 25.13 3.32 42.94
C VAL A 81 25.61 1.89 42.59
N LEU A 82 25.76 1.58 41.31
CA LEU A 82 26.18 0.27 40.79
C LEU A 82 27.39 0.44 39.84
N PRO A 83 28.23 -0.59 39.66
CA PRO A 83 29.26 -0.54 38.64
C PRO A 83 28.63 -0.47 37.23
N LEU A 84 29.32 0.19 36.30
CA LEU A 84 28.81 0.51 34.97
C LEU A 84 28.26 -0.72 34.23
N TRP A 85 28.94 -1.86 34.31
CA TRP A 85 28.51 -3.10 33.66
C TRP A 85 27.17 -3.64 34.20
N ALA A 86 26.90 -3.47 35.50
CA ALA A 86 25.65 -3.90 36.09
C ALA A 86 24.51 -2.94 35.72
N ALA A 87 24.78 -1.63 35.73
CA ALA A 87 23.84 -0.60 35.30
C ALA A 87 23.41 -0.81 33.85
N THR A 88 24.34 -1.09 32.94
CA THR A 88 24.02 -1.34 31.52
C THR A 88 23.17 -2.59 31.34
N LEU A 89 23.46 -3.69 32.05
CA LEU A 89 22.65 -4.91 31.97
C LEU A 89 21.22 -4.72 32.50
N VAL A 90 21.05 -3.99 33.60
CA VAL A 90 19.71 -3.71 34.16
C VAL A 90 18.89 -2.87 33.19
N VAL A 91 19.44 -1.77 32.70
CA VAL A 91 18.72 -0.89 31.76
C VAL A 91 18.43 -1.62 30.45
N PHE A 92 19.40 -2.38 29.93
CA PHE A 92 19.20 -3.22 28.74
C PHE A 92 18.08 -4.25 28.95
N GLY A 93 18.05 -4.92 30.10
CA GLY A 93 16.99 -5.87 30.44
C GLY A 93 15.61 -5.23 30.47
N VAL A 94 15.48 -4.05 31.08
CA VAL A 94 14.21 -3.29 31.15
C VAL A 94 13.72 -2.91 29.75
N PHE A 95 14.57 -2.28 28.94
CA PHE A 95 14.20 -1.89 27.57
C PHE A 95 13.95 -3.11 26.67
N GLY A 96 14.69 -4.21 26.87
CA GLY A 96 14.51 -5.46 26.15
C GLY A 96 13.13 -6.08 26.41
N VAL A 97 12.68 -6.12 27.66
CA VAL A 97 11.32 -6.59 28.02
C VAL A 97 10.26 -5.67 27.42
N ALA A 98 10.43 -4.35 27.53
CA ALA A 98 9.49 -3.39 26.93
C ALA A 98 9.39 -3.56 25.41
N ALA A 99 10.54 -3.71 24.71
CA ALA A 99 10.59 -3.96 23.29
C ALA A 99 9.89 -5.27 22.90
N ALA A 100 10.12 -6.35 23.65
CA ALA A 100 9.45 -7.64 23.42
C ALA A 100 7.91 -7.52 23.53
N LEU A 101 7.41 -6.78 24.51
CA LEU A 101 5.96 -6.54 24.68
C LEU A 101 5.37 -5.73 23.52
N VAL A 102 6.06 -4.66 23.11
CA VAL A 102 5.63 -3.82 21.97
C VAL A 102 5.62 -4.64 20.68
N LEU A 103 6.67 -5.41 20.41
CA LEU A 103 6.75 -6.27 19.22
C LEU A 103 5.67 -7.34 19.24
N ALA A 104 5.44 -8.00 20.38
CA ALA A 104 4.36 -8.98 20.51
C ALA A 104 2.98 -8.36 20.28
N GLY A 105 2.73 -7.15 20.80
CA GLY A 105 1.51 -6.39 20.57
C GLY A 105 1.32 -6.02 19.09
N GLY A 106 2.37 -5.49 18.46
CA GLY A 106 2.38 -5.15 17.04
C GLY A 106 2.10 -6.36 16.16
N LEU A 107 2.79 -7.47 16.39
CA LEU A 107 2.56 -8.73 15.67
C LEU A 107 1.14 -9.25 15.84
N ARG A 108 0.54 -9.11 17.04
CA ARG A 108 -0.87 -9.46 17.26
C ARG A 108 -1.83 -8.54 16.50
N ALA A 109 -1.53 -7.25 16.42
CA ALA A 109 -2.34 -6.30 15.66
C ALA A 109 -2.28 -6.58 14.15
N LEU A 110 -1.08 -6.83 13.62
CA LEU A 110 -0.87 -7.26 12.23
C LEU A 110 -1.63 -8.55 11.91
N LYS A 111 -1.58 -9.54 12.80
CA LYS A 111 -2.31 -10.81 12.66
C LYS A 111 -3.84 -10.65 12.73
N ARG A 112 -4.34 -9.61 13.38
CA ARG A 112 -5.80 -9.35 13.53
C ARG A 112 -6.42 -8.64 12.32
N GLY A 113 -5.63 -8.30 11.30
CA GLY A 113 -6.13 -7.79 10.03
C GLY A 113 -6.59 -6.34 10.15
N VAL A 114 -5.84 -5.43 9.54
CA VAL A 114 -6.39 -4.14 9.13
C VAL A 114 -7.51 -4.46 8.12
N PRO A 115 -8.78 -4.12 8.38
CA PRO A 115 -9.85 -4.39 7.43
C PRO A 115 -9.53 -3.67 6.11
N PRO A 116 -9.55 -4.37 4.96
CA PRO A 116 -9.31 -3.74 3.68
C PRO A 116 -10.46 -2.79 3.34
N VAL A 117 -10.24 -1.50 3.57
CA VAL A 117 -10.88 -0.32 2.95
C VAL A 117 -12.42 -0.20 3.11
N PRO A 118 -12.95 0.98 3.50
CA PRO A 118 -14.38 1.21 3.73
C PRO A 118 -15.30 0.74 2.59
N ALA A 119 -16.36 0.04 2.96
CA ALA A 119 -17.44 -0.48 2.11
C ALA A 119 -18.30 0.59 1.40
N ASP A 120 -17.81 1.83 1.30
CA ASP A 120 -18.55 2.94 0.69
C ASP A 120 -18.71 2.76 -0.83
N THR A 121 -17.85 1.94 -1.46
CA THR A 121 -18.02 1.54 -2.87
C THR A 121 -19.25 0.63 -3.06
N VAL A 122 -19.65 -0.15 -2.07
CA VAL A 122 -20.83 -1.03 -2.17
C VAL A 122 -22.13 -0.23 -2.02
N LYS A 123 -22.10 0.88 -1.28
CA LYS A 123 -23.29 1.71 -1.03
C LYS A 123 -23.75 2.51 -2.27
N ASN A 124 -22.84 2.83 -3.19
CA ASN A 124 -23.18 3.59 -4.40
C ASN A 124 -23.70 2.74 -5.56
N LEU A 125 -23.50 1.42 -5.54
CA LEU A 125 -24.09 0.50 -6.52
C LEU A 125 -25.55 0.13 -6.21
N THR A 126 -26.03 0.43 -5.00
CA THR A 126 -27.41 0.12 -4.59
C THR A 126 -28.35 1.33 -4.67
N ARG A 127 -27.83 2.53 -5.01
CA ARG A 127 -28.62 3.78 -5.05
C ARG A 127 -29.04 4.21 -6.47
N ARG A 128 -29.18 3.25 -7.38
CA ARG A 128 -29.74 3.49 -8.71
C ARG A 128 -30.95 2.58 -8.94
N HIS A 129 -32.02 2.87 -8.24
CA HIS A 129 -33.40 2.69 -8.70
C HIS A 129 -34.27 3.77 -8.04
#